data_AF-A0A2G9PR93-F1
#
_entry.id   AF-A0A2G9PR93-F1
#
_cell.length_a   1.000
_cell.length_b   1.000
_cell.length_c   1.000
_cell.angle_alpha   90.00
_cell.angle_beta   90.00
_cell.angle_gamma   90.00
#
_symmetry.space_group_name_H-M   'P 1'
#
loop_
_entity.id
_entity.type
_entity.pdbx_description
1 polymer ?
#
loop_
_entity_poly.entity_id
_entity_poly.type
_entity_poly.pdbx_seq_one_letter_code
_entity_poly.pdbx_strand_id
1 'polypeptide(L)'
;MRTHPPPIIPLITVLLTKHLKDWVMGTAVLSKNEILRAAKKGEIAVTPFDAECVGPCSVDLRLGNEFKVFAKKKGTKEVKDAPDAIGRDAFKRVVLRGGETLSLKPGELVLGVTKERVRLSKKYCAVIDGRSRFARIGLLVHVSSSLIQPNCDNVQVLEIANLSPFTLKLKPGLRVCQVVFHELSSPAEYKGGFRLQKHP
;
A
#
# COMPACT_ATOMS: atom_id res chain seq x y z
N MET A 1 17.38 -13.24 -68.43
CA MET A 1 17.91 -12.86 -67.11
C MET A 1 17.51 -11.41 -66.84
N ARG A 2 16.55 -11.17 -65.95
CA ARG A 2 16.22 -9.84 -65.44
C ARG A 2 16.34 -9.91 -63.92
N THR A 3 17.36 -9.27 -63.36
CA THR A 3 17.58 -9.18 -61.92
C THR A 3 16.73 -8.05 -61.36
N HIS A 4 15.69 -8.39 -60.61
CA HIS A 4 14.96 -7.40 -59.80
C HIS A 4 15.83 -7.00 -58.60
N PRO A 5 15.95 -5.70 -58.28
CA PRO A 5 16.61 -5.29 -57.04
C PRO A 5 15.76 -5.74 -55.83
N PRO A 6 16.39 -6.03 -54.68
CA PRO A 6 15.65 -6.40 -53.47
C PRO A 6 14.80 -5.20 -53.01
N PRO A 7 13.64 -5.44 -52.38
CA PRO A 7 12.82 -4.35 -51.86
C PRO A 7 13.59 -3.64 -50.76
N ILE A 8 13.79 -2.33 -50.94
CA ILE A 8 14.26 -1.43 -49.88
C ILE A 8 13.08 -1.30 -48.91
N ILE A 9 13.09 -2.12 -47.87
CA ILE A 9 12.25 -1.88 -46.70
C ILE A 9 12.73 -0.54 -46.12
N PRO A 10 11.88 0.48 -45.97
CA PRO A 10 12.35 1.77 -45.47
C PRO A 10 12.87 1.57 -44.04
N LEU A 11 14.14 1.88 -43.82
CA LEU A 11 14.77 1.91 -42.49
C LEU A 11 13.97 2.77 -41.49
N ILE A 12 13.16 3.70 -42.01
CA ILE A 12 12.22 4.56 -41.28
C ILE A 12 11.10 3.76 -40.58
N THR A 13 10.64 2.64 -41.14
CA THR A 13 9.54 1.84 -40.52
C THR A 13 10.01 1.09 -39.26
N VAL A 14 11.30 0.72 -39.19
CA VAL A 14 11.89 0.04 -38.02
C VAL A 14 12.24 1.02 -36.89
N LEU A 15 12.64 2.25 -37.23
CA LEU A 15 12.94 3.30 -36.25
C LEU A 15 11.66 3.90 -35.63
N LEU A 16 10.59 4.08 -36.40
CA LEU A 16 9.31 4.57 -35.88
C LEU A 16 8.64 3.55 -34.94
N THR A 17 8.70 2.26 -35.23
CA THR A 17 8.07 1.23 -34.37
C THR A 17 8.80 1.00 -33.05
N LYS A 18 10.10 1.30 -32.98
CA LYS A 18 10.87 1.26 -31.73
C LYS A 18 10.62 2.48 -30.85
N HIS A 19 10.42 3.66 -31.46
CA HIS A 19 10.13 4.91 -30.72
C HIS A 19 8.65 5.15 -30.41
N LEU A 20 7.71 4.53 -31.14
CA LEU A 20 6.28 4.66 -30.86
C LEU A 20 5.82 3.86 -29.64
N LYS A 21 6.53 2.79 -29.24
CA LYS A 21 6.23 2.06 -28.00
C LYS A 21 6.51 2.88 -26.74
N ASP A 22 7.44 3.83 -26.82
CA ASP A 22 7.83 4.67 -25.68
C ASP A 22 6.89 5.87 -25.48
N TRP A 23 6.00 6.15 -26.44
CA TRP A 23 5.15 7.34 -26.45
C TRP A 23 3.76 7.15 -25.85
N VAL A 24 3.36 5.92 -25.52
CA VAL A 24 2.06 5.61 -24.87
C VAL A 24 2.27 4.72 -23.64
N MET A 25 3.21 5.10 -22.77
CA MET A 25 3.33 4.52 -21.43
C MET A 25 2.96 5.61 -20.42
N GLY A 26 1.67 5.96 -20.37
CA GLY A 26 1.14 6.70 -19.23
C GLY A 26 1.48 5.94 -17.93
N THR A 27 1.79 6.65 -16.85
CA THR A 27 2.06 6.07 -15.53
C THR A 27 0.82 5.29 -15.06
N ALA A 28 0.82 3.99 -15.32
CA ALA A 28 -0.33 3.12 -15.14
C ALA A 28 -0.23 2.32 -13.84
N VAL A 29 -1.40 1.88 -13.35
CA VAL A 29 -1.50 0.86 -12.31
C VAL A 29 -0.87 -0.44 -12.80
N LEU A 30 -0.03 -1.07 -11.98
CA LEU A 30 0.56 -2.36 -12.34
C LEU A 30 -0.51 -3.47 -12.32
N SER A 31 -0.59 -4.21 -13.41
CA SER A 31 -1.36 -5.46 -13.47
C SER A 31 -0.69 -6.57 -12.64
N LYS A 32 -1.44 -7.64 -12.33
CA LYS A 32 -0.94 -8.84 -11.65
C LYS A 32 0.39 -9.34 -12.20
N ASN A 33 0.48 -9.45 -13.52
CA ASN A 33 1.68 -9.95 -14.19
C ASN A 33 2.86 -8.99 -14.00
N GLU A 34 2.63 -7.67 -14.01
CA GLU A 34 3.68 -6.69 -13.73
C GLU A 34 4.10 -6.68 -12.27
N ILE A 35 3.15 -6.80 -11.33
CA ILE A 35 3.47 -6.92 -9.89
C ILE A 35 4.38 -8.13 -9.67
N LEU A 36 4.04 -9.30 -10.24
CA LEU A 36 4.83 -10.51 -10.11
C LEU A 36 6.21 -10.37 -10.78
N ARG A 37 6.30 -9.70 -11.93
CA ARG A 37 7.58 -9.40 -12.60
C ARG A 37 8.46 -8.49 -11.75
N ALA A 38 7.92 -7.39 -11.24
CA ALA A 38 8.64 -6.46 -10.37
C ALA A 38 9.08 -7.14 -9.06
N ALA A 39 8.25 -8.04 -8.52
CA ALA A 39 8.60 -8.86 -7.36
C ALA A 39 9.78 -9.80 -7.64
N LYS A 40 9.76 -10.51 -8.78
CA LYS A 40 10.86 -11.38 -9.20
C LYS A 40 12.18 -10.62 -9.39
N LYS A 41 12.12 -9.37 -9.86
CA LYS A 41 13.28 -8.47 -9.99
C LYS A 41 13.74 -7.87 -8.65
N GLY A 42 12.99 -8.05 -7.57
CA GLY A 42 13.27 -7.44 -6.28
C GLY A 42 13.00 -5.93 -6.24
N GLU A 43 12.23 -5.39 -7.18
CA GLU A 43 11.87 -3.97 -7.22
C GLU A 43 10.65 -3.64 -6.35
N ILE A 44 9.78 -4.62 -6.14
CA ILE A 44 8.67 -4.61 -5.16
C ILE A 44 8.84 -5.85 -4.28
N ALA A 45 8.62 -5.75 -2.97
CA ALA A 45 8.49 -6.92 -2.11
C ALA A 45 7.37 -6.73 -1.09
N VAL A 46 6.58 -7.78 -0.90
CA VAL A 46 5.55 -7.86 0.15
C VAL A 46 5.88 -9.09 0.98
N THR A 47 6.25 -8.90 2.24
CA THR A 47 6.78 -9.98 3.10
C THR A 47 5.97 -10.10 4.39
N PRO A 48 5.39 -11.28 4.70
CA PRO A 48 5.45 -12.53 3.94
C PRO A 48 4.65 -12.47 2.63
N PHE A 49 5.21 -13.03 1.55
CA PHE A 49 4.56 -13.09 0.26
C PHE A 49 3.56 -14.24 0.21
N ASP A 50 2.39 -14.00 -0.37
CA ASP A 50 1.34 -14.98 -0.57
C ASP A 50 0.73 -14.76 -1.95
N ALA A 51 0.89 -15.73 -2.86
CA ALA A 51 0.44 -15.61 -4.23
C ALA A 51 -1.10 -15.50 -4.33
N GLU A 52 -1.84 -16.03 -3.36
CA GLU A 52 -3.30 -15.93 -3.30
C GLU A 52 -3.80 -14.54 -2.93
N CYS A 53 -2.92 -13.69 -2.38
CA CYS A 53 -3.21 -12.29 -2.09
C CYS A 53 -3.03 -11.40 -3.32
N VAL A 54 -2.47 -11.90 -4.44
CA VAL A 54 -2.26 -11.09 -5.65
C VAL A 54 -3.51 -11.11 -6.52
N GLY A 55 -4.24 -9.99 -6.49
CA GLY A 55 -5.40 -9.72 -7.34
C GLY A 55 -5.01 -9.25 -8.75
N PRO A 56 -5.99 -8.83 -9.57
CA PRO A 56 -5.75 -8.39 -10.95
C PRO A 56 -4.82 -7.18 -11.11
N CYS A 57 -4.79 -6.28 -10.13
CA CYS A 57 -3.99 -5.05 -10.13
C CYS A 57 -3.61 -4.56 -8.73
N SER A 58 -3.70 -5.45 -7.74
CA SER A 58 -3.45 -5.12 -6.33
C SER A 58 -2.93 -6.34 -5.56
N VAL A 59 -2.40 -6.09 -4.36
CA VAL A 59 -2.04 -7.15 -3.40
C VAL A 59 -2.78 -6.91 -2.10
N ASP A 60 -3.61 -7.88 -1.68
CA ASP A 60 -4.27 -7.88 -0.37
C ASP A 60 -3.22 -7.91 0.76
N LEU A 61 -3.34 -7.01 1.72
CA LEU A 61 -2.55 -7.03 2.97
C LEU A 61 -3.40 -7.47 4.15
N ARG A 62 -2.80 -8.21 5.06
CA ARG A 62 -3.44 -8.76 6.26
C ARG A 62 -3.26 -7.82 7.43
N LEU A 63 -4.24 -7.79 8.33
CA LEU A 63 -4.16 -7.08 9.60
C LEU A 63 -3.13 -7.78 10.51
N GLY A 64 -2.21 -7.02 11.08
CA GLY A 64 -1.28 -7.46 12.12
C GLY A 64 -1.97 -7.63 13.48
N ASN A 65 -1.19 -7.88 14.53
CA ASN A 65 -1.68 -8.07 15.89
C ASN A 65 -1.35 -6.90 16.84
N GLU A 66 -0.72 -5.84 16.33
CA GLU A 66 -0.37 -4.67 17.10
C GLU A 66 -1.31 -3.49 16.78
N PHE A 67 -1.71 -2.78 17.83
CA PHE A 67 -2.60 -1.65 17.74
C PHE A 67 -2.15 -0.53 18.69
N LYS A 68 -2.53 0.71 18.36
CA LYS A 68 -2.60 1.83 19.31
C LYS A 68 -4.04 2.28 19.45
N VAL A 69 -4.53 2.30 20.68
CA VAL A 69 -5.87 2.80 21.02
C VAL A 69 -5.75 4.15 21.73
N PHE A 70 -6.66 5.08 21.44
CA PHE A 70 -6.66 6.37 22.14
C PHE A 70 -6.84 6.18 23.65
N ALA A 71 -6.04 6.90 24.43
CA ALA A 71 -6.21 6.96 25.87
C ALA A 71 -7.55 7.64 26.21
N LYS A 72 -8.23 7.15 27.27
CA LYS A 72 -9.51 7.72 27.72
C LYS A 72 -9.42 9.16 28.26
N LYS A 73 -8.20 9.72 28.39
CA LYS A 73 -8.00 11.07 28.90
C LYS A 73 -8.49 12.07 27.85
N LYS A 74 -9.55 12.79 28.20
CA LYS A 74 -10.09 13.89 27.38
C LYS A 74 -9.35 15.19 27.68
N GLY A 75 -9.26 16.08 26.69
CA GLY A 75 -8.65 17.40 26.81
C GLY A 75 -8.25 17.97 25.45
N THR A 76 -7.74 19.19 25.46
CA THR A 76 -7.20 19.85 24.26
C THR A 76 -5.72 19.50 24.11
N LYS A 77 -5.31 19.14 22.90
CA LYS A 77 -3.91 18.93 22.53
C LYS A 77 -3.60 19.78 21.31
N GLU A 78 -2.44 20.43 21.32
CA GLU A 78 -1.91 21.13 20.15
C GLU A 78 -1.41 20.10 19.12
N VAL A 79 -1.69 20.36 17.84
CA VAL A 79 -1.20 19.53 16.73
C VAL A 79 0.16 20.06 16.28
N LYS A 80 1.14 19.16 16.18
CA LYS A 80 2.53 19.45 15.80
C LYS A 80 2.88 18.82 14.47
N ASP A 81 3.75 19.48 13.70
CA ASP A 81 4.40 18.87 12.53
C ASP A 81 5.56 17.97 12.98
N ALA A 82 5.21 16.81 13.54
CA ALA A 82 6.13 15.83 14.08
C ALA A 82 5.54 14.41 14.00
N PRO A 83 6.36 13.34 14.06
CA PRO A 83 5.85 11.97 14.02
C PRO A 83 4.79 11.64 15.09
N ASP A 84 4.84 12.29 16.24
CA ASP A 84 3.83 12.22 17.30
C ASP A 84 3.06 13.54 17.41
N ALA A 85 2.27 13.84 16.39
CA ALA A 85 1.57 15.11 16.22
C ALA A 85 0.77 15.60 17.45
N ILE A 86 0.33 14.71 18.33
CA ILE A 86 -0.39 15.05 19.59
C ILE A 86 0.24 14.43 20.85
N GLY A 87 1.50 13.97 20.75
CA GLY A 87 2.27 13.35 21.81
C GLY A 87 1.99 11.85 22.01
N ARG A 88 3.03 11.13 22.44
CA ARG A 88 3.00 9.66 22.64
C ARG A 88 2.01 9.18 23.72
N ASP A 89 1.67 10.02 24.68
CA ASP A 89 0.73 9.73 25.78
C ASP A 89 -0.74 9.65 25.31
N ALA A 90 -1.04 10.12 24.10
CA ALA A 90 -2.37 10.05 23.51
C ALA A 90 -2.83 8.61 23.23
N PHE A 91 -1.90 7.65 23.20
CA PHE A 91 -2.17 6.27 22.81
C PHE A 91 -1.71 5.26 23.86
N LYS A 92 -2.40 4.11 23.89
CA LYS A 92 -1.96 2.90 24.57
C LYS A 92 -1.71 1.81 23.54
N ARG A 93 -0.54 1.18 23.59
CA ARG A 93 -0.22 0.03 22.74
C ARG A 93 -0.95 -1.22 23.24
N VAL A 94 -1.52 -1.97 22.30
CA VAL A 94 -2.19 -3.25 22.54
C VAL A 94 -1.57 -4.26 21.58
N VAL A 95 -1.16 -5.43 22.09
CA VAL A 95 -0.64 -6.53 21.29
C VAL A 95 -1.50 -7.75 21.56
N LEU A 96 -2.20 -8.21 20.54
CA LEU A 96 -3.09 -9.37 20.63
C LEU A 96 -2.28 -10.68 20.53
N ARG A 97 -2.67 -11.66 21.34
CA ARG A 97 -2.17 -13.04 21.34
C ARG A 97 -3.09 -13.96 20.52
N GLY A 98 -2.66 -15.21 20.32
CA GLY A 98 -3.33 -16.17 19.44
C GLY A 98 -4.84 -16.29 19.69
N GLY A 99 -5.64 -16.00 18.67
CA GLY A 99 -7.11 -16.08 18.73
C GLY A 99 -7.82 -14.85 19.28
N GLU A 100 -7.11 -13.90 19.89
CA GLU A 100 -7.69 -12.68 20.42
C GLU A 100 -8.17 -11.72 19.31
N THR A 101 -9.09 -10.83 19.68
CA THR A 101 -9.65 -9.80 18.79
C THR A 101 -9.68 -8.45 19.50
N LEU A 102 -9.50 -7.36 18.76
CA LEU A 102 -9.74 -6.01 19.26
C LEU A 102 -11.19 -5.61 18.97
N SER A 103 -11.95 -5.24 20.00
CA SER A 103 -13.29 -4.66 19.83
C SER A 103 -13.18 -3.20 19.45
N LEU A 104 -13.78 -2.81 18.33
CA LEU A 104 -13.87 -1.45 17.82
C LEU A 104 -15.32 -1.00 17.82
N LYS A 105 -15.70 -0.09 18.71
CA LYS A 105 -17.09 0.38 18.85
C LYS A 105 -17.47 1.38 17.75
N PRO A 106 -18.77 1.63 17.54
CA PRO A 106 -19.23 2.70 16.66
C PRO A 106 -18.56 4.04 16.99
N GLY A 107 -18.05 4.73 15.98
CA GLY A 107 -17.37 6.02 16.10
C GLY A 107 -15.93 5.97 16.63
N GLU A 108 -15.39 4.79 16.97
CA GLU A 108 -14.00 4.67 17.42
C GLU A 108 -13.03 4.58 16.23
N LEU A 109 -11.83 5.14 16.45
CA LEU A 109 -10.67 5.02 15.58
C LEU A 109 -9.51 4.38 16.37
N VAL A 110 -8.81 3.45 15.75
CA VAL A 110 -7.57 2.86 16.28
C VAL A 110 -6.51 2.86 15.20
N LEU A 111 -5.23 2.92 15.60
CA LEU A 111 -4.15 2.63 14.67
C LEU A 111 -3.89 1.13 14.71
N GLY A 112 -3.97 0.48 13.55
CA GLY A 112 -3.52 -0.88 13.33
C GLY A 112 -2.25 -0.89 12.48
N VAL A 113 -1.73 -2.08 12.21
CA VAL A 113 -0.60 -2.27 11.31
C VAL A 113 -0.86 -3.45 10.39
N THR A 114 -0.31 -3.44 9.18
CA THR A 114 -0.30 -4.64 8.32
C THR A 114 0.63 -5.71 8.89
N LYS A 115 0.28 -6.98 8.65
CA LYS A 115 1.16 -8.12 8.91
C LYS A 115 2.35 -8.09 7.96
N GLU A 116 2.10 -7.70 6.71
CA GLU A 116 3.12 -7.60 5.68
C GLU A 116 3.91 -6.31 5.80
N ARG A 117 5.20 -6.44 5.52
CA ARG A 117 6.12 -5.36 5.20
C ARG A 117 6.15 -5.17 3.69
N VAL A 118 6.00 -3.93 3.24
CA VAL A 118 6.05 -3.53 1.83
C VAL A 118 7.37 -2.79 1.59
N ARG A 119 8.15 -3.28 0.63
CA ARG A 119 9.36 -2.64 0.13
C ARG A 119 9.17 -2.22 -1.31
N LEU A 120 9.48 -0.97 -1.60
CA LEU A 120 9.46 -0.39 -2.96
C LEU A 120 10.85 0.08 -3.34
N SER A 121 11.24 -0.14 -4.59
CA SER A 121 12.38 0.55 -5.19
C SER A 121 12.08 2.04 -5.42
N LYS A 122 13.05 2.78 -5.95
CA LYS A 122 12.89 4.19 -6.32
C LYS A 122 11.94 4.41 -7.50
N LYS A 123 11.57 3.35 -8.23
CA LYS A 123 10.74 3.43 -9.45
C LYS A 123 9.24 3.36 -9.18
N TYR A 124 8.83 2.97 -7.98
CA TYR A 124 7.43 2.69 -7.67
C TYR A 124 6.97 3.48 -6.46
N CYS A 125 5.74 3.97 -6.53
CA CYS A 125 4.95 4.27 -5.34
C CYS A 125 3.77 3.29 -5.29
N ALA A 126 3.01 3.31 -4.19
CA ALA A 126 1.78 2.56 -4.11
C ALA A 126 0.73 3.29 -3.26
N VAL A 127 -0.53 2.91 -3.39
CA VAL A 127 -1.63 3.43 -2.57
C VAL A 127 -2.33 2.30 -1.86
N ILE A 128 -2.64 2.51 -0.59
CA ILE A 128 -3.48 1.63 0.22
C ILE A 128 -4.93 1.93 -0.11
N ASP A 129 -5.70 0.91 -0.42
CA ASP A 129 -7.14 1.02 -0.61
C ASP A 129 -7.87 0.05 0.33
N GLY A 130 -9.08 0.43 0.73
CA GLY A 130 -10.00 -0.45 1.42
C GLY A 130 -10.42 -1.61 0.53
N ARG A 131 -11.07 -2.61 1.15
CA ARG A 131 -11.76 -3.65 0.39
C ARG A 131 -13.24 -3.36 0.42
N SER A 132 -13.91 -3.48 -0.73
CA SER A 132 -15.34 -3.15 -0.86
C SER A 132 -16.21 -3.84 0.19
N ARG A 133 -15.88 -5.09 0.56
CA ARG A 133 -16.61 -5.84 1.60
C ARG A 133 -16.58 -5.19 3.00
N PHE A 134 -15.52 -4.46 3.33
CA PHE A 134 -15.38 -3.74 4.60
C PHE A 134 -15.95 -2.33 4.51
N ALA A 135 -15.75 -1.66 3.37
CA ALA A 135 -16.38 -0.37 3.11
C ALA A 135 -17.91 -0.43 3.23
N ARG A 136 -18.54 -1.49 2.70
CA ARG A 136 -20.00 -1.73 2.77
C ARG A 136 -20.55 -1.90 4.19
N ILE A 137 -19.70 -2.24 5.15
CA ILE A 137 -20.09 -2.31 6.57
C ILE A 137 -19.62 -1.10 7.36
N GLY A 138 -19.11 -0.04 6.71
CA GLY A 138 -18.64 1.17 7.38
C GLY A 138 -17.26 1.05 8.05
N LEU A 139 -16.44 0.08 7.67
CA LEU A 139 -15.08 -0.06 8.19
C LEU A 139 -14.06 0.62 7.25
N LEU A 140 -13.47 1.72 7.70
CA LEU A 140 -12.37 2.41 7.02
C LEU A 140 -11.04 1.82 7.49
N VAL A 141 -10.04 1.85 6.60
CA VAL A 141 -8.68 1.32 6.89
C VAL A 141 -7.59 2.39 6.75
N HIS A 142 -7.94 3.55 6.20
CA HIS A 142 -7.15 4.77 6.20
C HIS A 142 -8.12 5.96 6.24
N VAL A 143 -7.67 7.13 6.72
CA VAL A 143 -8.53 8.33 6.79
C VAL A 143 -8.11 9.38 5.76
N SER A 144 -6.83 9.70 5.65
CA SER A 144 -6.35 10.78 4.76
C SER A 144 -5.01 10.52 4.09
N SER A 145 -4.29 9.46 4.47
CA SER A 145 -2.96 9.16 3.94
C SER A 145 -2.87 7.70 3.54
N SER A 146 -2.91 7.43 2.23
CA SER A 146 -2.78 6.09 1.67
C SER A 146 -1.49 5.86 0.90
N LEU A 147 -0.66 6.89 0.70
CA LEU A 147 0.52 6.83 -0.15
C LEU A 147 1.68 6.10 0.53
N ILE A 148 2.12 5.01 -0.09
CA ILE A 148 3.39 4.35 0.18
C ILE A 148 4.44 4.97 -0.74
N GLN A 149 5.34 5.72 -0.12
CA GLN A 149 6.37 6.47 -0.85
C GLN A 149 7.44 5.56 -1.49
N PRO A 150 8.09 6.02 -2.57
CA PRO A 150 9.22 5.31 -3.18
C PRO A 150 10.37 5.12 -2.20
N ASN A 151 11.13 4.03 -2.36
CA ASN A 151 12.26 3.68 -1.48
C ASN A 151 11.87 3.39 -0.01
N CYS A 152 10.59 3.16 0.28
CA CYS A 152 10.14 2.65 1.56
C CYS A 152 10.41 1.16 1.71
N ASP A 153 10.63 0.75 2.96
CA ASP A 153 10.66 -0.63 3.40
C ASP A 153 10.02 -0.64 4.78
N ASN A 154 8.71 -0.79 4.86
CA ASN A 154 7.98 -0.61 6.11
C ASN A 154 6.70 -1.44 6.17
N VAL A 155 6.20 -1.64 7.38
CA VAL A 155 4.81 -2.06 7.58
C VAL A 155 3.91 -0.83 7.42
N GLN A 156 2.68 -1.03 6.97
CA GLN A 156 1.74 0.07 6.81
C GLN A 156 0.93 0.25 8.09
N VAL A 157 0.94 1.45 8.65
CA VAL A 157 0.00 1.85 9.69
C VAL A 157 -1.34 2.12 9.04
N LEU A 158 -2.40 1.67 9.70
CA LEU A 158 -3.78 1.78 9.23
C LEU A 158 -4.57 2.62 10.23
N GLU A 159 -5.22 3.69 9.78
CA GLU A 159 -6.21 4.42 10.59
C GLU A 159 -7.57 3.73 10.45
N ILE A 160 -7.84 2.76 11.33
CA ILE A 160 -9.03 1.91 11.24
C ILE A 160 -10.17 2.57 12.02
N ALA A 161 -11.22 2.97 11.31
CA ALA A 161 -12.39 3.62 11.90
C ALA A 161 -13.67 2.83 11.63
N ASN A 162 -14.54 2.75 12.64
CA ASN A 162 -15.83 2.09 12.54
C ASN A 162 -16.97 3.12 12.47
N LEU A 163 -17.55 3.28 11.29
CA LEU A 163 -18.72 4.13 11.05
C LEU A 163 -20.04 3.35 11.08
N SER A 164 -19.98 2.05 11.36
CA SER A 164 -21.17 1.20 11.49
C SER A 164 -21.84 1.37 12.85
N PRO A 165 -23.12 0.98 13.00
CA PRO A 165 -23.80 0.99 14.30
C PRO A 165 -23.42 -0.20 15.19
N PHE A 166 -22.56 -1.13 14.73
CA PHE A 166 -22.20 -2.35 15.45
C PHE A 166 -20.79 -2.26 16.03
N THR A 167 -20.55 -2.98 17.13
CA THR A 167 -19.17 -3.22 17.59
C THR A 167 -18.53 -4.27 16.70
N LEU A 168 -17.43 -3.92 16.04
CA LEU A 168 -16.69 -4.82 15.15
C LEU A 168 -15.54 -5.48 15.92
N LYS A 169 -15.34 -6.78 15.71
CA LYS A 169 -14.18 -7.52 16.25
C LYS A 169 -13.11 -7.61 15.17
N LEU A 170 -12.02 -6.87 15.35
CA LEU A 170 -10.86 -6.93 14.47
C LEU A 170 -9.99 -8.12 14.85
N LYS A 171 -9.89 -9.08 13.94
CA LYS A 171 -9.07 -10.28 14.12
C LYS A 171 -7.78 -10.16 13.30
N PRO A 172 -6.59 -10.37 13.88
CA PRO A 172 -5.35 -10.48 13.13
C PRO A 172 -5.45 -11.53 12.02
N GLY A 173 -4.86 -11.25 10.86
CA GLY A 173 -4.86 -12.13 9.69
C GLY A 173 -5.98 -11.85 8.67
N LEU A 174 -6.96 -11.00 8.97
CA LEU A 174 -7.94 -10.53 7.99
C LEU A 174 -7.20 -9.83 6.83
N ARG A 175 -7.44 -10.22 5.58
CA ARG A 175 -7.02 -9.46 4.39
C ARG A 175 -7.78 -8.13 4.37
N VAL A 176 -7.29 -7.12 5.09
CA VAL A 176 -8.03 -5.95 5.57
C VAL A 176 -8.04 -4.82 4.56
N CYS A 177 -6.94 -4.63 3.84
CA CYS A 177 -6.76 -3.64 2.79
C CYS A 177 -6.07 -4.28 1.58
N GLN A 178 -5.89 -3.52 0.53
CA GLN A 178 -5.13 -3.89 -0.65
C GLN A 178 -4.19 -2.76 -1.04
N VAL A 179 -3.09 -3.08 -1.71
CA VAL A 179 -2.14 -2.09 -2.22
C VAL A 179 -2.13 -2.11 -3.74
N VAL A 180 -2.27 -0.93 -4.34
CA VAL A 180 -2.21 -0.69 -5.78
C VAL A 180 -0.89 -0.01 -6.09
N PHE A 181 -0.10 -0.60 -6.99
CA PHE A 181 1.24 -0.10 -7.31
C PHE A 181 1.23 0.74 -8.58
N HIS A 182 2.04 1.80 -8.59
CA HIS A 182 2.19 2.71 -9.71
C HIS A 182 3.66 2.88 -10.05
N GLU A 183 3.99 2.83 -11.33
CA GLU A 183 5.30 3.25 -11.81
C GLU A 183 5.40 4.77 -11.84
N LEU A 184 6.53 5.30 -11.40
CA LEU A 184 6.82 6.73 -11.47
C LEU A 184 7.37 7.09 -12.84
N SER A 185 7.07 8.31 -13.31
CA SER A 185 7.64 8.85 -14.55
C SER A 185 9.17 8.97 -14.50
N SER A 186 9.74 9.11 -13.30
CA SER A 186 11.19 9.04 -13.05
C SER A 186 11.46 8.59 -11.62
N PRO A 187 12.62 7.98 -11.33
CA PRO A 187 12.92 7.50 -9.99
C PRO A 187 12.95 8.62 -8.94
N ALA A 188 12.36 8.36 -7.77
CA ALA A 188 12.37 9.26 -6.62
C ALA A 188 12.66 8.49 -5.31
N GLU A 189 12.96 9.21 -4.23
CA GLU A 189 13.21 8.57 -2.94
C GLU A 189 12.64 9.36 -1.76
N TYR A 190 11.92 8.67 -0.89
CA TYR A 190 11.56 9.20 0.42
C TYR A 190 12.65 8.95 1.44
N LYS A 191 12.96 10.00 2.23
CA LYS A 191 13.98 9.99 3.28
C LYS A 191 13.43 10.30 4.67
N GLY A 192 12.11 10.42 4.82
CA GLY A 192 11.49 10.75 6.11
C GLY A 192 11.50 9.59 7.11
N GLY A 193 11.14 9.90 8.36
CA GLY A 193 11.30 9.00 9.51
C GLY A 193 10.49 7.69 9.43
N PHE A 194 9.43 7.65 8.62
CA PHE A 194 8.58 6.45 8.49
C PHE A 194 9.07 5.45 7.44
N ARG A 195 10.19 5.73 6.74
CA ARG A 195 10.73 4.88 5.66
C ARG A 195 10.96 3.44 6.11
N LEU A 196 11.40 3.24 7.36
CA LEU A 196 11.74 1.93 7.95
C LEU A 196 10.81 1.52 9.09
N GLN A 197 9.59 2.04 9.14
CA GLN A 197 8.64 1.79 10.21
C GLN A 197 8.35 0.28 10.41
N LYS A 198 8.26 -0.13 11.68
CA LYS A 198 8.06 -1.53 12.12
C LYS A 198 6.82 -1.75 12.99
N HIS A 199 6.26 -0.68 13.56
CA HIS A 199 5.17 -0.72 14.51
C HIS A 199 4.17 0.41 14.21
N PRO A 200 2.89 0.27 14.61
CA PRO A 200 1.94 1.37 14.56
C PRO A 200 2.38 2.54 15.43
#